data_AF-A0A3D1BC20-F1
#
_entry.id   AF-A0A3D1BC20-F1
#
_cell.length_a   1.000
_cell.length_b   1.000
_cell.length_c   1.000
_cell.angle_alpha   90.00
_cell.angle_beta   90.00
_cell.angle_gamma   90.00
#
_symmetry.space_group_name_H-M   'P 1'
#
loop_
_entity.id
_entity.type
_entity.pdbx_description
1 polymer ?
#
loop_
_entity_poly.entity_id
_entity_poly.type
_entity_poly.pdbx_seq_one_letter_code
_entity_poly.pdbx_strand_id
1 'polypeptide(L)'
;MDGKPRLLDQVRDQIRLKHYSIRTERVYCEWVKRYVRFHNYRHPIEMGAAEVEVFLSDLAVRRDVSASTQNQALAALLFLYKQVLKQDLPWLGEVVRAKKPARLPVVLSIQEVQQILSRLEGEVGLVARLLYGAGLRLMEALRLRVKDVDFARNELIIRDGKGQKDRVTVLPVSVIEPLRLHLATVRVMHQQALAEGNGDVYLPDALSRKYPKAPWEWAWQYVFPATGLSVDPRSGA
;
A
#
# COMPACT_ATOMS: atom_id res chain seq x y z
N MET A 1 -24.45 -25.77 4.61
CA MET A 1 -23.06 -25.37 4.32
C MET A 1 -22.35 -25.31 5.65
N ASP A 2 -21.46 -26.26 5.92
CA ASP A 2 -20.73 -26.35 7.19
C ASP A 2 -20.05 -25.01 7.48
N GLY A 3 -20.32 -24.40 8.63
CA GLY A 3 -19.88 -23.04 9.01
C GLY A 3 -18.36 -22.84 9.14
N LYS A 4 -17.54 -23.64 8.44
CA LYS A 4 -16.09 -23.47 8.34
C LYS A 4 -15.78 -22.30 7.41
N PRO A 5 -14.94 -21.34 7.84
CA PRO A 5 -14.56 -20.20 7.03
C PRO A 5 -13.86 -20.67 5.75
N ARG A 6 -14.17 -20.04 4.60
CA ARG A 6 -13.52 -20.35 3.32
C ARG A 6 -12.01 -20.08 3.42
N LEU A 7 -11.19 -20.83 2.69
CA LEU A 7 -9.73 -20.70 2.73
C LEU A 7 -9.24 -19.26 2.59
N LEU A 8 -9.78 -18.51 1.62
CA LEU A 8 -9.37 -17.12 1.40
C LEU A 8 -9.81 -16.19 2.54
N ASP A 9 -10.89 -16.50 3.23
CA ASP A 9 -11.33 -15.74 4.40
C ASP A 9 -10.36 -15.98 5.56
N GLN A 10 -9.94 -17.24 5.77
CA GLN A 10 -8.88 -17.57 6.75
C GLN A 10 -7.55 -16.86 6.43
N VAL A 11 -7.16 -16.78 5.15
CA VAL A 11 -5.96 -16.03 4.71
C VAL A 11 -6.10 -14.55 5.08
N ARG A 12 -7.25 -13.93 4.78
CA ARG A 12 -7.50 -12.52 5.11
C ARG A 12 -7.45 -12.28 6.61
N ASP A 13 -8.07 -13.13 7.40
CA ASP A 13 -8.10 -13.02 8.86
C ASP A 13 -6.69 -13.07 9.45
N GLN A 14 -5.85 -14.01 9.01
CA GLN A 14 -4.46 -14.09 9.47
C GLN A 14 -3.61 -12.89 9.04
N ILE A 15 -3.83 -12.35 7.83
CA ILE A 15 -3.13 -11.15 7.33
C ILE A 15 -3.53 -9.93 8.18
N ARG A 16 -4.82 -9.78 8.46
CA ARG A 16 -5.36 -8.67 9.26
C ARG A 16 -4.91 -8.77 10.72
N LEU A 17 -4.94 -9.96 11.31
CA LEU A 17 -4.44 -10.23 12.67
C LEU A 17 -2.96 -9.84 12.84
N LYS A 18 -2.16 -10.01 11.79
CA LYS A 18 -0.73 -9.64 11.80
C LYS A 18 -0.48 -8.20 11.34
N HIS A 19 -1.54 -7.39 11.20
CA HIS A 19 -1.46 -5.99 10.77
C HIS A 19 -0.75 -5.79 9.44
N TYR A 20 -0.83 -6.76 8.52
CA TYR A 20 -0.28 -6.62 7.19
C TYR A 20 -1.16 -5.69 6.34
N SER A 21 -0.53 -5.04 5.36
CA SER A 21 -1.22 -4.09 4.48
C SER A 21 -2.29 -4.78 3.62
N ILE A 22 -3.32 -4.02 3.22
CA ILE A 22 -4.34 -4.49 2.26
C ILE A 22 -3.73 -4.89 0.91
N ARG A 23 -2.57 -4.32 0.55
CA ARG A 23 -1.83 -4.72 -0.65
C ARG A 23 -1.27 -6.12 -0.50
N THR A 24 -0.71 -6.44 0.66
CA THR A 24 -0.26 -7.81 0.99
C THR A 24 -1.44 -8.78 0.96
N GLU A 25 -2.58 -8.41 1.54
CA GLU A 25 -3.83 -9.18 1.50
C GLU A 25 -4.22 -9.55 0.07
N ARG A 26 -4.33 -8.55 -0.82
CA ARG A 26 -4.70 -8.75 -2.22
C ARG A 26 -3.69 -9.64 -2.96
N VAL A 27 -2.39 -9.37 -2.81
CA VAL A 27 -1.33 -10.12 -3.48
C VAL A 27 -1.31 -11.58 -3.01
N TYR A 28 -1.43 -11.82 -1.70
CA TYR A 28 -1.37 -13.16 -1.15
C TYR A 28 -2.61 -13.97 -1.54
N CYS A 29 -3.81 -13.39 -1.41
CA CYS A 29 -5.04 -14.05 -1.87
C CYS A 29 -4.97 -14.40 -3.36
N GLU A 30 -4.40 -13.52 -4.21
CA GLU A 30 -4.26 -13.79 -5.64
C GLU A 30 -3.28 -14.94 -5.92
N TRP A 31 -2.13 -14.98 -5.24
CA TRP A 31 -1.20 -16.10 -5.37
C TRP A 31 -1.78 -17.42 -4.88
N VAL A 32 -2.53 -17.41 -3.77
CA VAL A 32 -3.23 -18.60 -3.27
C VAL A 32 -4.26 -19.08 -4.29
N LYS A 33 -5.05 -18.18 -4.90
CA LYS A 33 -6.00 -18.55 -5.97
C LYS A 33 -5.30 -19.18 -7.17
N ARG A 34 -4.18 -18.60 -7.63
CA ARG A 34 -3.41 -19.12 -8.77
C ARG A 34 -2.85 -20.50 -8.48
N TYR A 35 -2.31 -20.71 -7.28
CA TYR A 35 -1.80 -21.99 -6.83
C TYR A 35 -2.88 -23.07 -6.80
N VAL A 36 -4.04 -22.77 -6.20
CA VAL A 36 -5.18 -23.70 -6.14
C VAL A 36 -5.70 -24.03 -7.53
N ARG A 37 -5.82 -23.04 -8.42
CA ARG A 37 -6.23 -23.26 -9.82
C ARG A 37 -5.24 -24.10 -10.60
N PHE A 38 -3.95 -23.88 -10.40
CA PHE A 38 -2.89 -24.65 -11.06
C PHE A 38 -2.98 -26.14 -10.70
N HIS A 39 -3.38 -26.45 -9.47
CA HIS A 39 -3.60 -27.82 -8.99
C HIS A 39 -5.06 -28.28 -9.09
N ASN A 40 -5.80 -27.78 -10.08
CA ASN A 40 -7.18 -28.20 -10.39
C ASN A 40 -8.13 -28.13 -9.19
N TYR A 41 -8.03 -27.07 -8.39
CA TYR A 41 -8.85 -26.81 -7.21
C TYR A 41 -8.67 -27.81 -6.06
N ARG A 42 -7.60 -28.61 -6.05
CA ARG A 42 -7.19 -29.40 -4.86
C ARG A 42 -6.98 -28.48 -3.67
N HIS A 43 -7.44 -28.92 -2.48
CA HIS A 43 -7.32 -28.10 -1.29
C HIS A 43 -5.86 -28.09 -0.81
N PRO A 44 -5.26 -26.93 -0.48
CA PRO A 44 -3.86 -26.85 -0.07
C PRO A 44 -3.45 -27.69 1.15
N ILE A 45 -4.41 -28.10 1.98
CA ILE A 45 -4.16 -29.02 3.10
C ILE A 45 -3.75 -30.44 2.65
N GLU A 46 -4.15 -30.83 1.43
CA GLU A 46 -3.86 -32.13 0.79
C GLU A 46 -2.61 -32.06 -0.10
N MET A 47 -1.90 -30.94 -0.07
CA MET A 47 -0.75 -30.64 -0.91
C MET A 47 0.43 -30.23 -0.03
N GLY A 48 1.65 -30.35 -0.54
CA GLY A 48 2.84 -30.04 0.23
C GLY A 48 3.99 -29.52 -0.64
N ALA A 49 5.20 -29.99 -0.32
CA ALA A 49 6.45 -29.58 -0.97
C ALA A 49 6.40 -29.70 -2.49
N ALA A 50 6.05 -30.89 -2.96
CA ALA A 50 6.07 -31.22 -4.37
C ALA A 50 5.15 -30.29 -5.16
N GLU A 51 3.93 -30.04 -4.68
CA GLU A 51 3.00 -29.14 -5.36
C GLU A 51 3.48 -27.69 -5.39
N VAL A 52 4.11 -27.22 -4.31
CA VAL A 52 4.69 -25.86 -4.28
C VAL A 52 5.86 -25.75 -5.24
N GLU A 53 6.76 -26.74 -5.26
CA GLU A 53 7.92 -26.76 -6.15
C GLU A 53 7.51 -26.80 -7.62
N VAL A 54 6.56 -27.66 -7.97
CA VAL A 54 6.04 -27.76 -9.34
C VAL A 54 5.39 -26.44 -9.77
N PHE A 55 4.64 -25.78 -8.89
CA PHE A 55 4.05 -24.48 -9.18
C PHE A 55 5.11 -23.38 -9.35
N LEU A 56 6.10 -23.30 -8.47
CA LEU A 56 7.16 -22.30 -8.57
C LEU A 56 8.07 -22.53 -9.78
N SER A 57 8.26 -23.78 -10.17
CA SER A 57 8.99 -24.18 -11.39
C SER A 57 8.21 -23.81 -12.65
N ASP A 58 6.89 -24.02 -12.66
CA ASP A 58 6.02 -23.52 -13.74
C ASP A 58 6.16 -22.01 -13.94
N LEU A 59 6.11 -21.26 -12.84
CA LEU A 59 6.27 -19.82 -12.89
C LEU A 59 7.62 -19.39 -13.48
N ALA A 60 8.70 -20.07 -13.10
CA ALA A 60 10.04 -19.73 -13.58
C ALA A 60 10.29 -20.16 -15.02
N VAL A 61 9.92 -21.40 -15.39
CA VAL A 61 10.33 -22.01 -16.66
C VAL A 61 9.31 -21.79 -17.77
N ARG A 62 8.02 -22.05 -17.49
CA ARG A 62 6.97 -21.93 -18.52
C ARG A 62 6.42 -20.51 -18.63
N ARG A 63 6.28 -19.81 -17.51
CA ARG A 63 5.75 -18.42 -17.48
C ARG A 63 6.83 -17.35 -17.52
N ASP A 64 8.10 -17.73 -17.43
CA ASP A 64 9.26 -16.85 -17.47
C ASP A 64 9.11 -15.60 -16.59
N VAL A 65 8.60 -15.79 -15.36
CA VAL A 65 8.38 -14.65 -14.45
C VAL A 65 9.68 -14.20 -13.82
N SER A 66 9.78 -12.90 -13.53
CA SER A 66 10.93 -12.37 -12.80
C SER A 66 11.12 -13.05 -11.43
N ALA A 67 12.36 -13.10 -10.95
CA ALA A 67 12.70 -13.56 -9.61
C ALA A 67 11.86 -12.86 -8.50
N SER A 68 11.55 -11.58 -8.68
CA SER A 68 10.73 -10.81 -7.73
C SER A 68 9.26 -11.26 -7.70
N THR A 69 8.76 -11.76 -8.83
CA THR A 69 7.40 -12.30 -8.96
C THR A 69 7.35 -13.68 -8.31
N GLN A 70 8.31 -14.55 -8.61
CA GLN A 70 8.41 -15.88 -8.00
C GLN A 70 8.58 -15.79 -6.48
N ASN A 71 9.44 -14.89 -5.98
CA ASN A 71 9.63 -14.68 -4.54
C ASN A 71 8.35 -14.18 -3.83
N GLN A 72 7.49 -13.40 -4.51
CA GLN A 72 6.18 -13.01 -3.96
C GLN A 72 5.22 -14.20 -3.89
N ALA A 73 5.19 -15.04 -4.92
CA ALA A 73 4.40 -16.27 -4.91
C ALA A 73 4.85 -17.19 -3.77
N LEU A 74 6.16 -17.44 -3.66
CA LEU A 74 6.74 -18.20 -2.56
C LEU A 74 6.33 -17.60 -1.21
N ALA A 75 6.54 -16.30 -0.97
CA ALA A 75 6.17 -15.66 0.30
C ALA A 75 4.68 -15.82 0.66
N ALA A 76 3.78 -15.77 -0.33
CA ALA A 76 2.36 -16.00 -0.13
C ALA A 76 2.05 -17.47 0.26
N LEU A 77 2.70 -18.44 -0.39
CA LEU A 77 2.53 -19.86 -0.07
C LEU A 77 3.14 -20.23 1.28
N LEU A 78 4.32 -19.69 1.60
CA LEU A 78 4.92 -19.83 2.93
C LEU A 78 3.99 -19.29 4.02
N PHE A 79 3.34 -18.15 3.77
CA PHE A 79 2.34 -17.61 4.68
C PHE A 79 1.11 -18.50 4.79
N LEU A 80 0.58 -19.00 3.67
CA LEU A 80 -0.57 -19.91 3.64
C LEU A 80 -0.32 -21.13 4.54
N TYR A 81 0.76 -21.87 4.29
CA TYR A 81 1.02 -23.10 5.02
C TYR A 81 1.37 -22.85 6.49
N LYS A 82 2.28 -21.91 6.76
CA LYS A 82 2.76 -21.66 8.13
C LYS A 82 1.73 -20.94 9.00
N GLN A 83 1.08 -19.90 8.47
CA GLN A 83 0.25 -19.01 9.27
C GLN A 83 -1.23 -19.38 9.23
N VAL A 84 -1.72 -19.94 8.11
CA VAL A 84 -3.14 -20.29 7.94
C VAL A 84 -3.38 -21.76 8.25
N LEU A 85 -2.67 -22.66 7.57
CA LEU A 85 -2.89 -24.11 7.71
C LEU A 85 -2.18 -24.74 8.91
N LYS A 86 -1.28 -23.99 9.57
CA LYS A 86 -0.45 -24.45 10.70
C LYS A 86 0.31 -25.75 10.40
N GLN A 87 0.69 -25.94 9.15
CA GLN A 87 1.53 -27.05 8.74
C GLN A 87 2.99 -26.60 8.76
N ASP A 88 3.81 -27.33 9.53
CA ASP A 88 5.24 -27.23 9.37
C ASP A 88 5.62 -27.87 8.04
N LEU A 89 6.40 -27.15 7.27
CA LEU A 89 6.95 -27.59 6.00
C LEU A 89 8.47 -27.66 6.20
N PRO A 90 9.04 -28.81 6.61
CA PRO A 90 10.46 -28.92 6.95
C PRO A 90 11.39 -28.50 5.80
N TRP A 91 10.94 -28.68 4.56
CA TRP A 91 11.61 -28.30 3.31
C TRP A 91 11.60 -26.79 3.01
N LEU A 92 11.01 -25.94 3.87
CA LEU A 92 10.97 -24.47 3.69
C LEU A 92 12.35 -23.85 3.47
N GLY A 93 13.37 -24.44 4.08
CA GLY A 93 14.76 -24.00 3.98
C GLY A 93 15.45 -24.41 2.69
N GLU A 94 14.92 -25.40 1.97
CA GLU A 94 15.51 -25.97 0.76
C GLU A 94 15.01 -25.28 -0.51
N VAL A 95 13.89 -24.55 -0.46
CA VAL A 95 13.43 -23.77 -1.61
C VAL A 95 14.40 -22.63 -1.87
N VAL A 96 15.22 -22.82 -2.90
CA VAL A 96 16.14 -21.82 -3.40
C VAL A 96 15.34 -20.61 -3.88
N ARG A 97 15.42 -19.51 -3.14
CA ARG A 97 14.90 -18.22 -3.60
C ARG A 97 15.61 -17.84 -4.87
N ALA A 98 14.86 -17.42 -5.89
CA ALA A 98 15.48 -16.91 -7.10
C ALA A 98 16.36 -15.71 -6.76
N LYS A 99 17.65 -15.83 -7.13
CA LYS A 99 18.63 -14.78 -6.95
C LYS A 99 18.23 -13.60 -7.83
N LYS A 100 18.00 -12.45 -7.20
CA LYS A 100 17.76 -11.21 -7.92
C LYS A 100 19.12 -10.59 -8.29
N PRO A 101 19.38 -10.29 -9.57
CA PRO A 101 20.55 -9.51 -9.94
C PRO A 101 20.51 -8.16 -9.23
N ALA A 102 21.57 -7.82 -8.49
CA ALA A 102 21.71 -6.50 -7.88
C ALA A 102 22.05 -5.50 -9.00
N ARG A 103 21.06 -4.74 -9.47
CA ARG A 103 21.28 -3.63 -10.40
C ARG A 103 21.50 -2.36 -9.61
N LEU A 104 22.47 -1.55 -10.03
CA LEU A 104 22.67 -0.21 -9.45
C LEU A 104 21.44 0.67 -9.74
N PRO A 105 20.98 1.47 -8.77
CA PRO A 105 19.94 2.44 -9.02
C PRO A 105 20.40 3.44 -10.08
N VAL A 106 19.60 3.65 -11.12
CA VAL A 106 19.79 4.76 -12.05
C VAL A 106 19.14 5.98 -11.43
N VAL A 107 19.91 7.05 -11.25
CA VAL A 107 19.44 8.32 -10.68
C VAL A 107 19.49 9.40 -11.75
N LEU A 108 18.54 10.32 -11.70
CA LEU A 108 18.50 11.48 -12.57
C LEU A 108 19.48 12.56 -12.07
N SER A 109 20.10 13.26 -13.00
CA SER A 109 20.82 14.49 -12.74
C SER A 109 19.85 15.62 -12.33
N ILE A 110 20.39 16.65 -11.68
CA ILE A 110 19.61 17.84 -11.28
C ILE A 110 18.93 18.49 -12.49
N GLN A 111 19.61 18.52 -13.64
CA GLN A 111 19.10 19.11 -14.88
C GLN A 111 17.93 18.31 -15.46
N GLU A 112 18.04 16.98 -15.50
CA GLU A 112 16.94 16.11 -15.94
C GLU A 112 15.72 16.27 -15.03
N VAL A 113 15.93 16.33 -13.71
CA VAL A 113 14.84 16.56 -12.75
C VAL A 113 14.18 17.92 -13.00
N GLN A 114 14.94 18.99 -13.19
CA GLN A 114 14.40 20.31 -13.49
C GLN A 114 13.57 20.30 -14.79
N GLN A 115 14.08 19.66 -15.85
CA GLN A 115 13.36 19.53 -17.12
C GLN A 115 12.03 18.78 -16.95
N ILE A 116 12.03 17.68 -16.18
CA ILE A 116 10.80 16.92 -15.89
C ILE A 116 9.83 17.78 -15.08
N LEU A 117 10.27 18.33 -13.94
CA LEU A 117 9.41 19.10 -13.04
C LEU A 117 8.82 20.36 -13.71
N SER A 118 9.54 20.96 -14.66
CA SER A 118 9.06 22.13 -15.42
C SER A 118 7.87 21.82 -16.34
N ARG A 119 7.69 20.55 -16.72
CA ARG A 119 6.59 20.10 -17.60
C ARG A 119 5.41 19.51 -16.81
N LEU A 120 5.51 19.43 -15.48
CA LEU A 120 4.46 18.88 -14.64
C LEU A 120 3.63 20.01 -14.01
N GLU A 121 2.35 20.01 -14.37
CA GLU A 121 1.36 21.00 -13.95
C GLU A 121 0.39 20.45 -12.90
N GLY A 122 -0.38 21.35 -12.30
CA GLY A 122 -1.45 21.03 -11.36
C GLY A 122 -1.00 20.19 -10.17
N GLU A 123 -1.90 19.31 -9.73
CA GLU A 123 -1.72 18.44 -8.58
C GLU A 123 -0.54 17.48 -8.75
N VAL A 124 -0.40 16.88 -9.94
CA VAL A 124 0.69 15.94 -10.25
C VAL A 124 2.04 16.62 -10.12
N GLY A 125 2.18 17.85 -10.62
CA GLY A 125 3.40 18.64 -10.46
C GLY A 125 3.71 18.96 -9.00
N LEU A 126 2.69 19.28 -8.20
CA LEU A 126 2.86 19.57 -6.78
C LEU A 126 3.31 18.33 -5.99
N VAL A 127 2.70 17.17 -6.25
CA VAL A 127 3.12 15.88 -5.69
C VAL A 127 4.57 15.58 -6.09
N ALA A 128 4.93 15.70 -7.37
CA ALA A 128 6.28 15.43 -7.85
C ALA A 128 7.34 16.33 -7.18
N ARG A 129 7.04 17.62 -6.99
CA ARG A 129 7.92 18.55 -6.26
C ARG A 129 8.07 18.17 -4.79
N LEU A 130 7.02 17.69 -4.13
CA LEU A 130 7.11 17.16 -2.76
C LEU A 130 7.93 15.86 -2.68
N LEU A 131 7.75 14.93 -3.62
CA LEU A 131 8.55 13.70 -3.69
C LEU A 131 10.05 14.02 -3.78
N TYR A 132 10.40 14.94 -4.67
CA TYR A 132 11.80 15.33 -4.89
C TYR A 132 12.35 16.18 -3.76
N GLY A 133 11.69 17.29 -3.41
CA GLY A 133 12.22 18.28 -2.49
C GLY A 133 12.13 17.89 -1.01
N ALA A 134 11.15 17.06 -0.64
CA ALA A 134 10.96 16.61 0.74
C ALA A 134 11.35 15.13 0.95
N GLY A 135 11.82 14.44 -0.10
CA GLY A 135 12.25 13.04 -0.03
C GLY A 135 11.12 12.07 0.36
N LEU A 136 9.90 12.36 -0.08
CA LEU A 136 8.73 11.54 0.24
C LEU A 136 8.67 10.31 -0.67
N ARG A 137 8.20 9.18 -0.12
CA ARG A 137 7.70 8.07 -0.92
C ARG A 137 6.34 8.45 -1.49
N LEU A 138 5.97 7.86 -2.63
CA LEU A 138 4.68 8.11 -3.29
C LEU A 138 3.50 8.01 -2.31
N MET A 139 3.42 6.92 -1.54
CA MET A 139 2.32 6.74 -0.60
C MET A 139 2.37 7.65 0.62
N GLU A 140 3.53 8.22 0.95
CA GLU A 140 3.64 9.21 2.03
C GLU A 140 3.08 10.56 1.55
N ALA A 141 3.41 10.96 0.32
CA ALA A 141 2.85 12.16 -0.30
C ALA A 141 1.33 12.06 -0.47
N LEU A 142 0.84 10.95 -1.03
CA LEU A 142 -0.60 10.75 -1.30
C LEU A 142 -1.45 10.54 -0.04
N ARG A 143 -0.83 10.27 1.11
CA ARG A 143 -1.54 10.09 2.40
C ARG A 143 -1.31 11.24 3.37
N LEU A 144 -0.57 12.27 2.95
CA LEU A 144 -0.32 13.45 3.75
C LEU A 144 -1.66 14.10 4.14
N ARG A 145 -1.84 14.40 5.43
CA ARG A 145 -3.03 15.10 5.92
C ARG A 145 -2.75 16.59 6.07
N VAL A 146 -3.80 17.39 6.04
CA VAL A 146 -3.68 18.85 6.21
C VAL A 146 -2.93 19.22 7.50
N LYS A 147 -3.27 18.57 8.62
CA LYS A 147 -2.61 18.83 9.91
C LYS A 147 -1.12 18.48 9.96
N ASP A 148 -0.65 17.68 9.01
CA ASP A 148 0.73 17.23 8.96
C ASP A 148 1.62 18.23 8.17
N VAL A 149 1.05 19.34 7.70
CA VAL A 149 1.76 20.43 7.01
C VAL A 149 1.89 21.63 7.94
N ASP A 150 3.13 21.96 8.34
CA ASP A 150 3.43 23.15 9.13
C ASP A 150 4.12 24.21 8.25
N PHE A 151 3.34 25.20 7.81
CA PHE A 151 3.83 26.32 7.01
C PHE A 151 4.64 27.35 7.80
N ALA A 152 4.52 27.39 9.12
CA ALA A 152 5.28 28.33 9.95
C ALA A 152 6.71 27.81 10.16
N ARG A 153 6.85 26.50 10.31
CA ARG A 153 8.14 25.82 10.49
C ARG A 153 8.77 25.30 9.20
N ASN A 154 8.03 25.34 8.09
CA ASN A 154 8.42 24.70 6.84
C ASN A 154 8.73 23.21 7.03
N GLU A 155 7.81 22.51 7.69
CA GLU A 155 7.95 21.10 8.07
C GLU A 155 6.77 20.26 7.61
N LEU A 156 7.04 18.99 7.33
CA LEU A 156 6.06 17.96 7.06
C LEU A 156 6.22 16.82 8.05
N ILE A 157 5.12 16.40 8.69
CA ILE A 157 5.08 15.25 9.58
C ILE A 157 4.63 14.02 8.78
N ILE A 158 5.55 13.09 8.55
CA ILE A 158 5.25 11.86 7.82
C ILE A 158 4.86 10.78 8.81
N ARG A 159 3.56 10.47 8.85
CA ARG A 159 2.97 9.40 9.64
C ARG A 159 3.20 8.03 9.00
N ASP A 160 3.33 6.99 9.81
CA ASP A 160 3.37 5.59 9.36
C ASP A 160 4.44 5.32 8.29
N GLY A 161 5.61 5.94 8.43
CA GLY A 161 6.77 5.67 7.59
C GLY A 161 7.21 4.20 7.68
N LYS A 162 8.26 3.83 6.95
CA LYS A 162 8.79 2.45 6.95
C LYS A 162 8.97 1.92 8.39
N GLY A 163 8.29 0.83 8.70
CA GLY A 163 8.30 0.24 10.04
C GLY A 163 7.39 0.93 11.06
N GLN A 164 6.37 1.66 10.60
CA GLN A 164 5.43 2.44 11.42
C GLN A 164 6.14 3.52 12.25
N LYS A 165 7.18 4.14 11.67
CA LYS A 165 7.93 5.21 12.31
C LYS A 165 7.55 6.56 11.70
N ASP A 166 7.08 7.45 12.56
CA ASP A 166 6.86 8.85 12.21
C ASP A 166 8.22 9.54 12.02
N ARG A 167 8.28 10.50 11.09
CA ARG A 167 9.45 11.36 10.90
C ARG A 167 9.05 12.75 10.45
N VAL A 168 9.87 13.74 10.76
CA VAL A 168 9.75 15.09 10.20
C VAL A 168 10.65 15.20 8.97
N THR A 169 10.20 15.92 7.95
CA THR A 169 11.01 16.33 6.80
C THR A 169 10.71 17.78 6.44
N VAL A 170 11.49 18.36 5.53
CA VAL A 170 11.34 19.74 5.09
C VAL A 170 10.10 19.91 4.20
N LEU A 171 9.43 21.05 4.32
CA LEU A 171 8.51 21.59 3.32
C LEU A 171 9.31 22.54 2.41
N PRO A 172 9.57 22.20 1.14
CA PRO A 172 10.38 23.04 0.26
C PRO A 172 9.71 24.40 0.04
N VAL A 173 10.48 25.48 0.14
CA VAL A 173 9.97 26.85 -0.01
C VAL A 173 9.24 27.05 -1.35
N SER A 174 9.75 26.44 -2.42
CA SER A 174 9.17 26.53 -3.76
C SER A 174 7.78 25.92 -3.89
N VAL A 175 7.33 25.09 -2.92
CA VAL A 175 5.99 24.49 -2.95
C VAL A 175 5.01 25.15 -1.98
N ILE A 176 5.46 26.08 -1.11
CA ILE A 176 4.60 26.67 -0.07
C ILE A 176 3.38 27.37 -0.68
N GLU A 177 3.58 28.35 -1.56
CA GLU A 177 2.47 29.08 -2.16
C GLU A 177 1.59 28.21 -3.08
N PRO A 178 2.15 27.37 -3.97
CA PRO A 178 1.35 26.40 -4.72
C PRO A 178 0.51 25.47 -3.83
N LEU A 179 1.07 25.03 -2.70
CA LEU A 179 0.38 24.15 -1.75
C LEU A 179 -0.73 24.88 -0.99
N ARG A 180 -0.53 26.15 -0.62
CA ARG A 180 -1.58 26.98 -0.01
C ARG A 180 -2.77 27.16 -0.94
N LEU A 181 -2.51 27.49 -2.21
CA LEU A 181 -3.55 27.63 -3.22
C LEU A 181 -4.31 26.31 -3.44
N HIS A 182 -3.57 25.20 -3.57
CA HIS A 182 -4.15 23.86 -3.68
C HIS A 182 -5.04 23.53 -2.48
N LEU A 183 -4.56 23.76 -1.25
CA LEU A 183 -5.34 23.52 -0.04
C LEU A 183 -6.59 24.40 0.07
N ALA A 184 -6.55 25.63 -0.45
CA ALA A 184 -7.73 26.49 -0.51
C ALA A 184 -8.81 25.87 -1.41
N THR A 185 -8.43 25.34 -2.58
CA THR A 185 -9.34 24.61 -3.47
C THR A 185 -9.89 23.35 -2.81
N VAL A 186 -9.03 22.54 -2.19
CA VAL A 186 -9.44 21.31 -1.48
C VAL A 186 -10.39 21.62 -0.32
N ARG A 187 -10.21 22.76 0.35
CA ARG A 187 -11.10 23.19 1.43
C ARG A 187 -12.51 23.51 0.93
N VAL A 188 -12.63 24.15 -0.23
CA VAL A 188 -13.93 24.40 -0.87
C VAL A 188 -14.59 23.07 -1.26
N MET A 189 -13.84 22.15 -1.86
CA MET A 189 -14.35 20.81 -2.21
C MET A 189 -14.86 20.06 -0.97
N HIS A 190 -14.10 20.09 0.13
CA HIS A 190 -14.51 19.47 1.38
C HIS A 190 -15.78 20.10 1.95
N GLN A 191 -15.91 21.43 1.93
CA GLN A 191 -17.12 22.12 2.38
C GLN A 191 -18.36 21.77 1.54
N GLN A 192 -18.20 21.61 0.23
CA GLN A 192 -19.26 21.15 -0.66
C GLN A 192 -19.67 19.71 -0.34
N ALA A 193 -18.70 18.81 -0.18
CA ALA A 193 -18.96 17.42 0.19
C ALA A 193 -19.71 17.33 1.53
N LEU A 194 -19.33 18.12 2.53
CA LEU A 194 -20.03 18.21 3.81
C LEU A 194 -21.49 18.64 3.66
N ALA A 195 -21.78 19.61 2.78
CA ALA A 195 -23.15 20.06 2.51
C ALA A 195 -24.01 18.99 1.85
N GLU A 196 -23.39 18.08 1.10
CA GLU A 196 -24.03 16.93 0.45
C GLU A 196 -24.16 15.71 1.37
N GLY A 197 -23.71 15.80 2.63
CA GLY A 197 -23.71 14.69 3.58
C GLY A 197 -22.56 13.69 3.41
N ASN A 198 -21.54 14.05 2.61
CA ASN A 198 -20.30 13.32 2.40
C ASN A 198 -19.12 14.07 3.09
N GLY A 199 -17.87 13.70 2.77
CA GLY A 199 -16.69 14.46 3.17
C GLY A 199 -15.94 13.89 4.37
N ASP A 200 -16.35 12.72 4.84
CA ASP A 200 -15.56 11.95 5.78
C ASP A 200 -14.36 11.27 5.08
N VAL A 201 -13.35 10.92 5.88
CA VAL A 201 -12.18 10.19 5.41
C VAL A 201 -11.87 9.01 6.31
N TYR A 202 -11.32 7.96 5.69
CA TYR A 202 -10.73 6.84 6.42
C TYR A 202 -9.71 7.34 7.47
N LEU A 203 -9.84 6.84 8.71
CA LEU A 203 -8.85 7.00 9.77
C LEU A 203 -8.23 5.65 10.12
N PRO A 204 -6.93 5.60 10.46
CA PRO A 204 -6.27 4.36 10.81
C PRO A 204 -6.83 3.75 12.11
N ASP A 205 -6.80 2.42 12.16
CA ASP A 205 -7.18 1.59 13.29
C ASP A 205 -8.58 1.91 13.84
N ALA A 206 -8.68 2.15 15.15
CA ALA A 206 -9.93 2.47 15.84
C ALA A 206 -10.06 3.99 16.10
N LEU A 207 -9.32 4.85 15.39
CA LEU A 207 -9.36 6.29 15.66
C LEU A 207 -10.74 6.90 15.42
N SER A 208 -11.47 6.44 14.40
CA SER A 208 -12.84 6.90 14.16
C SER A 208 -13.80 6.52 15.31
N ARG A 209 -13.54 5.41 16.02
CA ARG A 209 -14.33 5.04 17.21
C ARG A 209 -14.02 5.95 18.40
N LYS A 210 -12.73 6.30 18.59
CA LYS A 210 -12.29 7.19 19.68
C LYS A 210 -12.67 8.64 19.42
N TYR A 211 -12.62 9.08 18.17
CA TYR A 211 -12.92 10.44 17.73
C TYR A 211 -13.92 10.41 16.55
N PRO A 212 -15.22 10.26 16.81
CA PRO A 212 -16.23 10.10 15.75
C PRO A 212 -16.35 11.28 14.79
N LYS A 213 -15.96 12.48 15.24
CA LYS A 213 -15.97 13.70 14.42
C LYS A 213 -14.71 13.90 13.59
N ALA A 214 -13.60 13.26 13.96
CA ALA A 214 -12.31 13.44 13.30
C ALA A 214 -12.33 13.16 11.77
N PRO A 215 -13.06 12.14 11.25
CA PRO A 215 -13.17 11.93 9.80
C PRO A 215 -13.70 13.14 9.03
N TRP A 216 -14.50 14.00 9.68
CA TRP A 216 -15.18 15.15 9.07
C TRP A 216 -14.44 16.46 9.29
N GLU A 217 -13.35 16.44 10.07
CA GLU A 217 -12.58 17.62 10.41
C GLU A 217 -11.54 17.93 9.34
N TRP A 218 -11.38 19.21 9.01
CA TRP A 218 -10.43 19.70 8.01
C TRP A 218 -8.99 19.21 8.25
N ALA A 219 -8.57 19.17 9.51
CA ALA A 219 -7.24 18.72 9.93
C ALA A 219 -6.91 17.29 9.44
N TRP A 220 -7.92 16.43 9.33
CA TRP A 220 -7.75 15.03 8.95
C TRP A 220 -7.92 14.79 7.45
N GLN A 221 -8.34 15.78 6.67
CA GLN A 221 -8.49 15.63 5.24
C GLN A 221 -7.14 15.38 4.56
N TYR A 222 -7.16 14.66 3.44
CA TYR A 222 -5.97 14.46 2.63
C TYR A 222 -5.60 15.78 1.95
N VAL A 223 -4.30 16.06 1.87
CA VAL A 223 -3.79 17.17 1.04
C VAL A 223 -4.15 16.94 -0.43
N PHE A 224 -4.15 15.67 -0.87
CA PHE A 224 -4.44 15.24 -2.23
C PHE A 224 -5.64 14.28 -2.21
N PRO A 225 -6.89 14.80 -2.18
CA PRO A 225 -8.08 13.96 -2.15
C PRO A 225 -8.28 13.21 -3.47
N ALA A 226 -8.93 12.05 -3.41
CA ALA A 226 -9.31 11.33 -4.62
C ALA A 226 -10.38 12.09 -5.42
N THR A 227 -10.43 11.88 -6.74
CA THR A 227 -11.41 12.53 -7.62
C THR A 227 -12.85 12.09 -7.39
N GLY A 228 -13.06 10.99 -6.66
CA GLY A 228 -14.39 10.46 -6.36
C GLY A 228 -14.42 9.74 -5.02
N LEU A 229 -15.64 9.48 -4.54
CA LEU A 229 -15.87 8.75 -3.31
C LEU A 229 -15.40 7.30 -3.46
N SER A 230 -14.88 6.75 -2.37
CA SER A 230 -14.44 5.35 -2.30
C SER A 230 -14.87 4.75 -0.98
N VAL A 231 -15.37 3.53 -1.05
CA VAL A 231 -15.65 2.70 0.12
C VAL A 231 -14.35 2.05 0.60
N ASP A 232 -14.14 1.97 1.91
CA ASP A 232 -12.99 1.27 2.48
C ASP A 232 -13.10 -0.24 2.15
N PRO A 233 -12.12 -0.82 1.43
CA PRO A 233 -12.18 -2.23 1.03
C PRO A 233 -12.12 -3.22 2.21
N ARG A 234 -11.80 -2.77 3.44
CA ARG A 234 -11.76 -3.65 4.62
C ARG A 234 -13.03 -3.60 5.47
N SER A 235 -13.51 -2.40 5.79
CA SER A 235 -14.73 -2.23 6.59
C SER A 235 -16.00 -2.23 5.75
N GLY A 236 -15.92 -1.92 4.46
CA GLY A 236 -17.10 -1.74 3.60
C GLY A 236 -17.90 -0.48 3.93
N ALA A 237 -17.36 0.39 4.79
CA ALA A 237 -17.87 1.70 5.13
C ALA A 237 -17.36 2.76 4.14
#